data_AF-A0A537LGN2-F1
#
_entry.id   AF-A0A537LGN2-F1
#
_cell.length_a   1.000
_cell.length_b   1.000
_cell.length_c   1.000
_cell.angle_alpha   90.00
_cell.angle_beta   90.00
_cell.angle_gamma   90.00
#
_symmetry.space_group_name_H-M   'P 1'
#
loop_
_entity.id
_entity.type
_entity.pdbx_description
1 polymer ?
#
loop_
_entity_poly.entity_id
_entity_poly.type
_entity_poly.pdbx_seq_one_letter_code
_entity_poly.pdbx_strand_id
1 'polypeptide(L)'
;MVLAVHGAQVIDGTRTDPIPDGAVVVDGGRITQVGKISALRLSAGTEILEAGGTVLPGLVNAHTHCSIIPGLGDQTGQMRQPPLVSGF
;
A
#
# COMPACT_ATOMS: atom_id res chain seq x y z
N MET A 1 -3.58 12.14 -13.17
CA MET A 1 -4.39 12.47 -11.98
C MET A 1 -3.46 12.40 -10.78
N VAL A 2 -3.45 13.45 -9.96
CA VAL A 2 -2.58 13.54 -8.79
C VAL A 2 -3.44 13.34 -7.54
N LEU A 3 -3.02 12.43 -6.66
CA LEU A 3 -3.68 12.10 -5.41
C LEU A 3 -2.74 12.41 -4.24
N ALA A 4 -3.23 13.12 -3.23
CA ALA A 4 -2.56 13.25 -1.94
C ALA A 4 -3.35 12.44 -0.90
N VAL A 5 -2.72 11.44 -0.28
CA VAL A 5 -3.31 10.72 0.86
C VAL A 5 -2.79 11.35 2.14
N HIS A 6 -3.65 12.08 2.82
CA HIS A 6 -3.35 12.79 4.06
C HIS A 6 -3.87 11.99 5.25
N GLY A 7 -3.08 11.86 6.32
CA GLY A 7 -3.56 11.24 7.55
C GLY A 7 -2.90 11.80 8.79
N ALA A 8 -3.33 11.28 9.95
CA ALA A 8 -2.86 11.74 11.25
C ALA A 8 -1.33 11.66 11.38
N GLN A 9 -0.73 10.64 10.76
CA GLN A 9 0.71 10.50 10.59
C GLN A 9 1.06 9.60 9.41
N VAL A 10 2.29 9.71 8.90
CA VAL A 10 2.87 8.79 7.92
C VAL A 10 4.06 8.07 8.56
N ILE A 11 4.09 6.74 8.46
CA ILE A 11 5.29 5.94 8.75
C ILE A 11 5.79 5.41 7.42
N ASP A 12 6.96 5.83 6.96
CA ASP A 12 7.44 5.58 5.59
C ASP A 12 8.24 4.27 5.42
N GLY A 13 8.47 3.53 6.52
CA GLY A 13 9.23 2.28 6.52
C GLY A 13 10.76 2.46 6.48
N THR A 14 11.28 3.68 6.56
CA THR A 14 12.73 3.98 6.51
C THR A 14 13.42 3.94 7.89
N ARG A 15 12.69 3.55 8.94
CA ARG A 15 13.13 3.57 10.36
C ARG A 15 13.35 4.97 10.93
N THR A 16 12.74 5.99 10.33
CA THR A 16 12.63 7.34 10.87
C THR A 16 11.41 7.46 11.78
N ASP A 17 11.36 8.52 12.59
CA ASP A 17 10.18 8.84 13.39
C ASP A 17 8.96 9.10 12.49
N PRO A 18 7.74 8.76 12.95
CA PRO A 18 6.51 9.07 12.21
C PRO A 18 6.41 10.56 11.87
N ILE A 19 5.94 10.88 10.66
CA ILE A 19 5.68 12.25 10.21
C ILE A 19 4.27 12.62 10.66
N PRO A 20 4.07 13.47 11.68
CA PRO A 20 2.73 13.89 12.10
C PRO A 20 2.09 14.81 11.06
N ASP A 21 0.76 14.80 10.95
CA ASP A 21 0.02 15.62 9.96
C ASP A 21 0.58 15.40 8.54
N GLY A 22 0.79 14.11 8.24
CA GLY A 22 1.62 13.65 7.14
C GLY A 22 0.79 13.24 5.93
N ALA A 23 1.36 13.40 4.74
CA ALA A 23 0.74 12.97 3.51
C ALA A 23 1.74 12.39 2.50
N VAL A 24 1.20 11.58 1.57
CA VAL A 24 1.91 10.98 0.44
C VAL A 24 1.27 11.47 -0.85
N VAL A 25 2.06 12.01 -1.77
CA VAL A 25 1.59 12.45 -3.10
C VAL A 25 1.91 11.37 -4.12
N VAL A 26 0.89 10.95 -4.88
CA VAL A 26 0.97 9.98 -5.96
C VAL A 26 0.58 10.65 -7.27
N ASP A 27 1.44 10.56 -8.27
CA ASP A 27 1.17 10.98 -9.65
C ASP A 27 1.52 9.85 -10.62
N GLY A 28 0.60 9.51 -11.50
CA GLY A 28 0.79 8.45 -12.51
C GLY A 28 1.18 7.09 -11.91
N GLY A 29 0.69 6.77 -10.71
CA GLY A 29 1.03 5.52 -10.01
C GLY A 29 2.40 5.50 -9.33
N ARG A 30 3.09 6.64 -9.24
CA ARG A 30 4.36 6.79 -8.53
C ARG A 30 4.24 7.77 -7.38
N ILE A 31 4.87 7.46 -6.25
CA ILE A 31 5.02 8.41 -5.15
C ILE A 31 6.03 9.48 -5.58
N THR A 32 5.64 10.75 -5.49
CA THR A 32 6.48 11.91 -5.88
C THR A 32 6.93 12.73 -4.68
N GLN A 33 6.16 12.75 -3.60
CA GLN A 33 6.50 13.47 -2.36
C GLN A 33 5.95 12.71 -1.13
N VAL A 34 6.68 12.80 -0.02
CA VAL A 34 6.25 12.33 1.31
C VAL A 34 6.68 13.38 2.32
N GLY A 35 5.80 13.78 3.23
CA GLY A 35 6.10 14.83 4.21
C GLY A 35 4.87 15.33 4.94
N LYS A 36 5.03 16.36 5.78
CA LYS A 36 3.89 17.08 6.38
C LYS A 36 3.05 17.71 5.27
N ILE A 37 1.72 17.65 5.36
CA ILE A 37 0.83 18.19 4.32
C ILE A 37 1.12 19.67 4.00
N SER A 38 1.45 20.46 5.03
CA SER A 38 1.82 21.87 4.92
C SER A 38 3.14 22.15 4.17
N ALA A 39 4.00 21.14 4.02
CA ALA A 39 5.28 21.25 3.32
C ALA A 39 5.23 20.70 1.88
N LEU A 40 4.11 20.08 1.49
CA LEU A 40 3.95 19.47 0.17
C LEU A 40 3.52 20.50 -0.87
N ARG A 41 4.03 20.33 -2.09
CA ARG A 41 3.62 21.14 -3.25
C ARG A 41 2.52 20.40 -3.99
N LEU A 42 1.27 20.83 -3.78
CA LEU A 42 0.10 20.27 -4.45
C LEU A 42 -0.26 21.14 -5.66
N SER A 43 -0.36 20.53 -6.85
CA SER A 43 -0.85 21.21 -8.04
C SER A 43 -2.36 21.47 -7.94
N ALA A 44 -2.85 22.47 -8.67
CA ALA A 44 -4.29 22.69 -8.81
C ALA A 44 -4.98 21.41 -9.33
N GLY A 45 -6.11 21.04 -8.71
CA GLY A 45 -6.83 19.81 -9.04
C GLY A 45 -6.25 18.52 -8.44
N THR A 46 -5.29 18.62 -7.51
CA THR A 46 -4.89 17.46 -6.70
C THR A 46 -6.09 17.01 -5.86
N GLU A 47 -6.46 15.74 -6.00
CA GLU A 47 -7.45 15.12 -5.12
C GLU A 47 -6.80 14.85 -3.76
N ILE A 48 -7.50 15.19 -2.68
CA ILE A 48 -7.03 14.92 -1.31
C ILE A 48 -7.93 13.86 -0.70
N LEU A 49 -7.34 12.73 -0.31
CA LEU A 49 -7.96 11.65 0.43
C LEU A 49 -7.57 11.76 1.90
N GLU A 50 -8.55 12.02 2.77
CA GLU A 50 -8.38 12.11 4.21
C GLU A 50 -8.49 10.73 4.88
N ALA A 51 -7.35 10.14 5.21
CA ALA A 51 -7.23 8.93 6.02
C ALA A 51 -7.19 9.32 7.50
N GLY A 52 -8.28 9.13 8.25
CA GLY A 52 -8.35 9.45 9.69
C GLY A 52 -7.40 8.66 10.62
N GLY A 53 -6.39 7.98 10.08
CA GLY A 53 -5.43 7.14 10.80
C GLY A 53 -4.00 7.29 10.29
N THR A 54 -3.18 6.26 10.51
CA THR A 54 -1.78 6.22 10.05
C THR A 54 -1.71 5.74 8.61
N VAL A 55 -1.00 6.47 7.76
CA VAL A 55 -0.63 6.04 6.41
C VAL A 55 0.65 5.22 6.48
N LEU A 56 0.64 4.04 5.85
CA LEU A 56 1.75 3.10 5.79
C LEU A 56 2.08 2.78 4.32
N PRO A 57 3.31 2.29 4.02
CA PRO A 57 3.58 1.56 2.80
C PRO A 57 2.59 0.42 2.62
N GLY A 58 2.35 0.05 1.36
CA GLY A 58 1.68 -1.22 1.06
C GLY A 58 2.44 -2.36 1.74
N LEU A 59 1.71 -3.20 2.49
CA LEU A 59 2.32 -4.31 3.20
C LEU A 59 2.93 -5.30 2.20
N VAL A 60 4.18 -5.69 2.44
CA VAL A 60 4.89 -6.66 1.62
C VAL A 60 4.81 -8.03 2.29
N ASN A 61 4.26 -9.01 1.58
CA ASN A 61 4.30 -10.40 2.00
C ASN A 61 5.49 -11.11 1.33
N ALA A 62 6.50 -11.45 2.13
CA ALA A 62 7.72 -12.10 1.64
C ALA A 62 7.58 -13.61 1.44
N HIS A 63 6.54 -14.24 1.99
CA HIS A 63 6.36 -15.67 1.91
C HIS A 63 4.88 -16.05 2.00
N THR A 64 4.36 -16.57 0.90
CA THR A 64 3.01 -17.11 0.82
C THR A 64 3.00 -18.34 -0.07
N HIS A 65 1.94 -19.12 0.06
CA HIS A 65 1.63 -20.19 -0.86
C HIS A 65 0.28 -19.88 -1.51
N CYS A 66 0.28 -19.40 -2.75
CA CYS A 66 -0.96 -19.04 -3.43
C CYS A 66 -1.83 -20.26 -3.79
N SER A 67 -1.21 -21.41 -4.07
CA SER A 67 -1.89 -22.65 -4.47
C SER A 67 -2.03 -23.67 -3.33
N ILE A 68 -1.37 -23.46 -2.20
CA ILE A 68 -1.43 -24.34 -1.03
C ILE A 68 -1.98 -23.52 0.12
N ILE A 69 -3.23 -23.75 0.49
CA ILE A 69 -3.92 -23.08 1.59
C ILE A 69 -3.97 -24.08 2.76
N PRO A 70 -3.08 -23.99 3.77
CA PRO A 70 -2.98 -25.00 4.81
C PRO A 70 -4.27 -25.17 5.62
N GLY A 71 -5.04 -24.09 5.78
CA GLY A 71 -6.33 -24.10 6.48
C GLY A 71 -7.41 -24.95 5.80
N LEU A 72 -7.22 -25.35 4.54
CA LEU A 72 -8.14 -26.22 3.81
C LEU A 72 -7.77 -27.72 3.87
N GLY A 73 -6.60 -28.09 4.41
CA GLY A 73 -6.15 -29.49 4.49
C GLY A 73 -5.78 -30.14 3.15
N ASP A 74 -5.34 -31.40 3.15
CA ASP A 74 -4.91 -32.16 1.95
C ASP A 74 -3.91 -31.40 1.05
N GLN A 75 -2.83 -30.88 1.63
CA GLN A 75 -1.82 -30.10 0.90
C GLN A 75 -1.19 -30.91 -0.25
N THR A 76 -1.06 -32.22 -0.09
CA THR A 76 -0.55 -33.11 -1.15
C THR A 76 -1.52 -33.19 -2.32
N GLY A 77 -2.83 -33.26 -2.07
CA GLY A 77 -3.85 -33.15 -3.10
C GLY A 77 -3.84 -31.78 -3.78
N GLN A 78 -3.65 -30.70 -3.02
CA GLN A 78 -3.52 -29.33 -3.56
C GLN A 78 -2.31 -29.18 -4.50
N MET A 79 -1.16 -29.75 -4.14
CA MET A 79 0.04 -29.75 -5.01
C MET A 79 -0.13 -30.53 -6.31
N ARG A 80 -1.09 -31.47 -6.37
CA ARG A 80 -1.38 -32.29 -7.55
C ARG A 80 -2.44 -31.66 -8.46
N GLN A 81 -3.06 -30.55 -8.05
CA GLN A 81 -4.03 -29.85 -8.88
C GLN A 81 -3.33 -29.23 -10.11
N PRO A 82 -4.01 -29.19 -11.27
CA PRO A 82 -3.48 -28.50 -12.43
C PRO A 82 -3.24 -27.02 -12.12
N PRO A 83 -2.32 -26.34 -12.84
CA PRO A 83 -2.15 -24.90 -12.71
C PRO A 83 -3.49 -24.18 -12.87
N LEU A 84 -3.74 -23.19 -12.01
CA LEU A 84 -4.85 -22.28 -12.22
C LEU A 84 -4.66 -21.58 -13.57
N VAL A 85 -5.50 -21.90 -14.55
CA VAL A 85 -5.61 -21.09 -15.77
C VAL A 85 -6.26 -19.77 -15.38
N SER A 86 -5.49 -18.69 -15.41
CA SER A 86 -5.98 -17.35 -15.08
C SER A 86 -6.97 -16.90 -16.16
N GLY A 87 -8.26 -17.11 -15.92
CA GLY A 87 -9.35 -16.44 -16.61
C GLY A 87 -9.94 -15.39 -15.68
N PHE A 88 -9.24 -14.27 -15.53
CA PHE A 88 -9.79 -12.99 -15.09
C PHE A 88 -9.74 -12.04 -16.28
#